data_AF-A0A3M9ZTH7-F1
#
_entry.id   AF-A0A3M9ZTH7-F1
#
_cell.length_a   1.000
_cell.length_b   1.000
_cell.length_c   1.000
_cell.angle_alpha   90.00
_cell.angle_beta   90.00
_cell.angle_gamma   90.00
#
_symmetry.space_group_name_H-M   'P 1'
#
loop_
_entity.id
_entity.type
_entity.pdbx_description
1 polymer ?
#
loop_
_entity_poly.entity_id
_entity_poly.type
_entity_poly.pdbx_seq_one_letter_code
_entity_poly.pdbx_strand_id
1 'polypeptide(L)' 'MLVPVRCFTCGGVISDRYAEFQEAIRRGDDPAAALDALGMGRYCCRRMLLTTVETIRQIIPFREAVHRRNLEIKSELE' A
#
# COMPACT_ATOMS: atom_id res chain seq x y z
N MET A 1 1.78 6.01 -2.06
CA MET A 1 1.56 6.00 -0.60
C MET A 1 1.29 4.57 -0.16
N LEU A 2 1.64 4.27 1.10
CA LEU A 2 1.43 2.95 1.69
C LEU A 2 -0.01 2.80 2.21
N VAL A 3 -0.38 1.55 2.48
CA VAL A 3 -1.67 1.16 3.05
C VAL A 3 -1.84 1.75 4.45
N PRO A 4 -3.05 2.20 4.84
CA PRO A 4 -3.30 2.66 6.19
C PRO A 4 -3.08 1.55 7.22
N VAL A 5 -2.37 1.86 8.30
CA VAL A 5 -2.11 0.92 9.41
C VAL A 5 -3.41 0.46 10.08
N ARG A 6 -4.35 1.40 10.25
CA ARG A 6 -5.67 1.17 10.86
C ARG A 6 -6.79 1.66 9.96
N CYS A 7 -7.97 1.06 10.10
CA CYS A 7 -9.17 1.54 9.44
C CYS A 7 -9.61 2.90 10.00
N PHE A 8 -9.95 3.83 9.11
CA PHE A 8 -10.39 5.18 9.47
C PHE A 8 -11.69 5.24 10.28
N THR A 9 -12.51 4.18 10.27
CA THR A 9 -13.79 4.15 10.99
C THR A 9 -13.72 3.26 12.22
N CYS A 10 -13.32 1.99 12.04
CA CYS A 10 -13.35 0.99 13.12
C CYS A 10 -12.08 1.01 14.00
N GLY A 11 -10.99 1.65 13.57
CA GLY A 11 -9.71 1.62 14.26
C GLY A 11 -9.00 0.25 14.25
N GLY A 12 -9.61 -0.79 13.68
CA GLY A 12 -8.99 -2.11 13.54
C GLY A 12 -7.72 -2.08 12.70
N VAL A 13 -6.78 -2.98 12.97
CA VAL A 13 -5.52 -3.11 12.23
C VAL A 13 -5.79 -3.72 10.85
N ILE A 14 -5.23 -3.11 9.80
CA ILE A 14 -5.49 -3.49 8.41
C ILE A 14 -4.19 -3.81 7.65
N SER A 15 -3.09 -3.14 7.99
CA SER A 15 -1.83 -3.28 7.24
C SER A 15 -1.21 -4.67 7.33
N ASP A 16 -1.46 -5.40 8.41
CA ASP A 16 -0.99 -6.77 8.63
C ASP A 16 -1.54 -7.74 7.57
N ARG A 17 -2.82 -7.58 7.20
CA ARG A 17 -3.55 -8.47 6.28
C ARG A 17 -3.43 -8.06 4.81
N TYR A 18 -2.91 -6.88 4.50
CA TYR A 18 -2.92 -6.35 3.13
C TYR A 18 -2.08 -7.20 2.16
N ALA A 19 -0.91 -7.67 2.60
CA ALA A 19 -0.03 -8.49 1.75
C ALA A 19 -0.70 -9.81 1.34
N GLU A 20 -1.36 -10.49 2.29
CA GLU A 20 -2.11 -11.72 2.04
C GLU A 20 -3.30 -11.49 1.11
N PHE A 21 -4.05 -10.39 1.32
CA PHE A 21 -5.13 -10.00 0.42
C PHE A 21 -4.63 -9.78 -1.01
N GLN A 22 -3.54 -9.02 -1.18
CA GLN A 22 -2.95 -8.77 -2.49
C GLN A 22 -2.45 -10.03 -3.18
N GLU A 23 -1.93 -11.00 -2.44
CA GLU A 23 -1.53 -12.30 -2.99
C GLU A 23 -2.75 -13.09 -3.47
N ALA A 24 -3.82 -13.16 -2.67
CA ALA A 24 -5.06 -13.83 -3.07
C ALA A 24 -5.66 -13.24 -4.35
N ILE A 25 -5.71 -11.90 -4.44
CA ILE A 25 -6.17 -11.23 -5.66
C ILE A 25 -5.26 -11.51 -6.87
N ARG A 26 -3.94 -11.56 -6.66
CA ARG A 26 -2.98 -11.90 -7.74
C ARG A 26 -3.10 -13.35 -8.21
N ARG A 27 -3.53 -14.28 -7.36
CA ARG A 27 -3.87 -15.66 -7.74
C ARG A 27 -5.18 -15.78 -8.51
N GLY A 28 -6.01 -14.73 -8.49
CA GLY A 28 -7.35 -14.74 -9.11
C GLY A 28 -8.46 -15.24 -8.18
N ASP A 29 -8.23 -15.26 -6.87
CA ASP A 29 -9.28 -15.58 -5.89
C ASP A 29 -10.35 -14.48 -5.87
N ASP A 30 -11.60 -14.86 -5.60
CA ASP A 30 -12.70 -13.90 -5.48
C ASP A 30 -12.45 -12.91 -4.31
N PRO A 31 -12.59 -11.58 -4.51
CA PRO A 31 -12.35 -10.60 -3.47
C PRO A 31 -13.20 -10.77 -2.22
N ALA A 32 -14.45 -11.25 -2.34
CA ALA A 32 -15.31 -11.44 -1.18
C ALA A 32 -14.82 -12.62 -0.35
N ALA A 33 -14.53 -13.75 -1.00
CA ALA A 33 -13.96 -14.93 -0.35
C ALA A 33 -12.60 -14.64 0.33
N ALA A 34 -11.73 -13.85 -0.31
CA ALA A 34 -10.46 -13.44 0.27
C ALA A 34 -10.64 -12.58 1.54
N LEU A 35 -11.60 -11.66 1.54
CA LEU A 35 -11.90 -10.83 2.72
C LEU A 35 -12.53 -11.64 3.86
N ASP A 36 -13.35 -12.63 3.53
CA ASP A 36 -13.95 -13.54 4.50
C ASP A 36 -12.90 -14.42 5.16
N ALA A 37 -11.95 -14.97 4.37
CA ALA A 37 -10.83 -15.76 4.87
C ALA A 37 -9.92 -14.98 5.84
N LEU A 38 -9.77 -13.67 5.62
CA LEU A 38 -8.99 -12.76 6.47
C LEU A 38 -9.73 -12.33 7.75
N GLY A 39 -10.96 -12.78 7.96
CA GLY A 39 -11.77 -12.48 9.15
C GLY A 39 -12.34 -11.05 9.18
N MET A 40 -12.43 -10.37 8.03
CA MET A 40 -12.91 -9.00 7.94
C MET A 40 -14.44 -8.94 7.98
N GLY A 41 -15.06 -8.99 9.15
CA GLY A 41 -16.53 -8.96 9.27
C GLY A 41 -17.19 -7.62 8.93
N ARG A 42 -16.52 -6.49 9.22
CA ARG A 42 -17.10 -5.14 9.08
C ARG A 42 -16.84 -4.51 7.71
N TYR A 43 -17.88 -3.96 7.09
CA TYR A 43 -17.79 -3.30 5.78
C TYR A 43 -16.78 -2.14 5.75
N CYS A 44 -16.65 -1.39 6.84
CA CYS A 44 -15.73 -0.26 6.91
C CYS A 44 -14.26 -0.69 6.85
N CYS A 45 -13.92 -1.82 7.48
CA CYS A 45 -12.58 -2.38 7.45
C CYS A 45 -12.33 -3.07 6.07
N ARG A 46 -13.34 -3.73 5.47
CA ARG A 46 -13.28 -4.27 4.08
C ARG A 46 -13.00 -3.21 3.02
N ARG A 47 -13.69 -2.07 3.09
CA ARG A 47 -13.52 -0.95 2.15
C ARG A 47 -12.06 -0.52 2.07
N MET A 48 -11.34 -0.50 3.20
CA MET A 48 -9.95 -0.10 3.23
C MET A 48 -9.06 -1.01 2.37
N LEU A 49 -9.23 -2.33 2.43
CA LEU A 49 -8.44 -3.24 1.59
C LEU A 49 -8.82 -3.14 0.11
N LEU A 50 -10.12 -3.07 -0.18
CA LEU A 50 -10.65 -3.00 -1.55
C LEU A 50 -10.20 -1.76 -2.32
N THR A 51 -10.19 -0.58 -1.68
CA THR A 51 -9.92 0.70 -2.37
C THR A 51 -8.48 1.18 -2.25
N THR A 52 -7.62 0.48 -1.49
CA THR A 52 -6.24 0.94 -1.30
C THR A 52 -5.37 0.62 -2.51
N VAL A 53 -4.71 1.66 -3.03
CA VAL A 53 -3.74 1.56 -4.12
C VAL A 53 -2.36 2.02 -3.61
N GLU A 54 -1.36 1.16 -3.79
CA GLU A 54 0.03 1.47 -3.41
C GLU A 54 0.74 2.31 -4.47
N THR A 55 0.54 3.64 -4.45
CA THR A 55 1.24 4.55 -5.38
C THR A 55 2.70 4.80 -5.03
N ILE A 56 3.21 4.21 -3.94
CA ILE A 56 4.58 4.50 -3.44
C ILE A 56 5.64 4.04 -4.44
N ARG A 57 5.41 2.91 -5.12
CA ARG A 57 6.34 2.35 -6.11
C ARG A 57 6.56 3.29 -7.29
N GLN A 58 5.59 4.12 -7.62
CA GLN A 58 5.69 5.11 -8.70
C GLN A 58 6.46 6.36 -8.28
N ILE A 59 6.46 6.71 -6.99
CA ILE A 59 7.04 7.96 -6.47
C ILE A 59 8.53 7.80 -6.11
N ILE A 60 8.94 6.62 -5.62
CA ILE A 60 10.33 6.34 -5.19
C ILE A 60 11.37 6.75 -6.26
N PRO A 61 11.23 6.38 -7.55
CA PRO A 61 12.24 6.68 -8.57
C PRO A 61 12.47 8.19 -8.76
N PHE A 62 11.43 9.00 -8.62
CA PHE A 62 11.56 10.46 -8.75
C PHE A 62 12.45 11.04 -7.65
N ARG A 63 12.28 10.57 -6.41
CA ARG A 63 13.10 11.03 -5.28
C ARG A 63 14.57 10.63 -5.46
N GLU A 64 14.82 9.41 -5.94
CA GLU A 64 16.17 8.93 -6.22
C GLU A 64 16.85 9.72 -7.34
N ALA A 65 16.11 10.03 -8.42
CA ALA A 65 16.62 10.82 -9.53
C ALA A 65 16.99 12.25 -9.11
N VAL A 66 16.12 12.91 -8.34
CA VAL A 66 16.39 14.27 -7.80
C VAL A 66 17.58 14.26 -6.84
N HIS A 67 17.67 13.26 -5.96
CA HIS A 67 18.79 13.14 -5.04
C HIS A 67 20.13 12.97 -5.76
N ARG A 68 20.17 12.10 -6.79
CA ARG A 68 21.36 11.90 -7.63
C ARG A 68 21.79 13.19 -8.31
N ARG A 69 20.85 13.92 -8.92
CA ARG A 69 21.15 15.20 -9.59
C ARG A 69 21.70 16.25 -8.63
N ASN A 70 21.19 16.31 -7.41
CA ASN A 70 21.70 17.23 -6.40
C ASN A 70 23.14 16.92 -5.97
N LEU A 71 23.53 15.65 -5.95
CA LEU A 71 24.91 15.24 -5.66
C LEU A 71 25.85 15.63 -6.79
N GLU A 72 25.45 15.39 -8.04
CA GLU A 72 26.21 15.82 -9.23
C GLU A 72 26.45 17.34 -9.22
N ILE A 73 25.40 18.13 -9.01
CA ILE A 73 25.51 19.60 -8.95
C ILE A 73 26.45 20.04 -7.83
N LYS A 74 26.38 19.42 -6.65
CA LYS A 74 27.31 19.73 -5.56
C LYS A 74 28.76 19.45 -5.93
N SER A 75 29.04 18.32 -6.58
CA SER A 75 30.40 18.00 -7.05
C SER A 75 30.90 18.92 -8.17
N GLU A 76 30.00 19.56 -8.93
CA GLU A 76 30.36 20.56 -9.94
C GLU A 76 30.66 21.94 -9.31
N LEU A 77 30.15 22.21 -8.11
CA LEU A 77 30.28 23.48 -7.39
C LEU A 77 31.47 23.52 -6.42
N GLU A 78 31.97 22.35 -6.00
CA GLU A 78 33.20 22.17 -5.20
C GLU A 78 34.44 22.12 -6.11
#